data_AF-A0A9E6F3X1-F1
#
_entry.id   AF-A0A9E6F3X1-F1
#
_cell.length_a   1.000
_cell.length_b   1.000
_cell.length_c   1.000
_cell.angle_alpha   90.00
_cell.angle_beta   90.00
_cell.angle_gamma   90.00
#
_symmetry.space_group_name_H-M   'P 1'
#
loop_
_entity.id
_entity.type
_entity.pdbx_description
1 polymer ?
#
loop_
_entity_poly.entity_id
_entity_poly.type
_entity_poly.pdbx_seq_one_letter_code
_entity_poly.pdbx_strand_id
1 'polypeptide(L)'
;IDISGLHMLQKARETDPDFSPCGYLNGTEKPDSFKWLLTTRVGTKDKIYGYMGAKFIEFVMAGYHWMSGKYLSYASPKDCSRGRSILLIAPLDKGAKKAAKKYLGALLANPFRIFQKLYFQSFMFIQPVDFMPNGAQSMCDSCPDVTIWNGQLVWSCRLEELKKYNTFLKTVPKD
;
A
#
# COMPACT_ATOMS: atom_id res chain seq x y z
N ILE A 1 -12.91 16.70 12.41
CA ILE A 1 -12.36 15.33 12.58
C ILE A 1 -11.07 15.31 11.79
N ASP A 2 -9.94 15.03 12.43
CA ASP A 2 -8.68 14.77 11.73
C ASP A 2 -8.74 13.34 11.19
N ILE A 3 -8.79 13.18 9.87
CA ILE A 3 -8.92 11.89 9.20
C ILE A 3 -7.54 11.48 8.72
N SER A 4 -6.86 10.65 9.50
CA SER A 4 -5.54 10.12 9.17
C SER A 4 -5.61 8.72 8.54
N GLY A 5 -4.49 8.27 7.96
CA GLY A 5 -4.34 6.88 7.52
C GLY A 5 -4.64 5.86 8.64
N LEU A 6 -4.25 6.17 9.89
CA LEU A 6 -4.54 5.32 11.06
C LEU A 6 -6.03 5.29 11.42
N HIS A 7 -6.72 6.42 11.28
CA HIS A 7 -8.17 6.46 11.46
C HIS A 7 -8.85 5.54 10.42
N MET A 8 -8.46 5.64 9.15
CA MET A 8 -9.00 4.75 8.11
C MET A 8 -8.70 3.27 8.38
N LEU A 9 -7.50 2.96 8.89
CA LEU A 9 -7.15 1.62 9.33
C LEU A 9 -8.05 1.11 10.47
N GLN A 10 -8.34 1.95 11.47
CA GLN A 10 -9.25 1.60 12.54
C GLN A 10 -10.65 1.29 12.00
N LYS A 11 -11.17 2.12 11.08
CA LYS A 11 -12.47 1.88 10.43
C LYS A 11 -12.51 0.62 9.58
N ALA A 12 -11.43 0.30 8.88
CA ALA A 12 -11.32 -0.96 8.16
C ALA A 12 -11.37 -2.16 9.12
N ARG A 13 -10.73 -2.07 10.29
CA ARG A 13 -10.72 -3.12 11.32
C ARG A 13 -12.03 -3.31 12.06
N GLU A 14 -12.87 -2.27 12.14
CA GLU A 14 -14.26 -2.41 12.62
C GLU A 14 -15.07 -3.36 11.72
N THR A 15 -14.78 -3.38 10.41
CA THR A 15 -15.44 -4.27 9.44
C THR A 15 -14.74 -5.63 9.32
N ASP A 16 -13.41 -5.63 9.24
CA ASP A 16 -12.59 -6.84 9.15
C ASP A 16 -11.42 -6.76 10.16
N PRO A 17 -11.56 -7.38 11.35
CA PRO A 17 -10.54 -7.34 12.40
C PRO A 17 -9.16 -7.87 11.97
N ASP A 18 -9.08 -8.70 10.93
CA ASP A 18 -7.82 -9.24 10.41
C ASP A 18 -7.11 -8.25 9.46
N PHE A 19 -7.74 -7.13 9.07
CA PHE A 19 -7.18 -6.14 8.15
C PHE A 19 -5.86 -5.58 8.68
N SER A 20 -4.78 -5.79 7.91
CA SER A 20 -3.43 -5.44 8.31
C SER A 20 -2.62 -4.86 7.16
N PRO A 21 -2.02 -3.67 7.35
CA PRO A 21 -1.02 -3.14 6.43
C PRO A 21 0.23 -4.02 6.35
N CYS A 22 0.89 -3.95 5.20
CA CYS A 22 2.16 -4.61 4.89
C CYS A 22 3.25 -3.62 4.46
N GLY A 23 2.95 -2.33 4.35
CA GLY A 23 3.92 -1.28 4.06
C GLY A 23 3.34 0.11 4.37
N TYR A 24 4.22 1.08 4.56
CA TYR A 24 3.81 2.46 4.81
C TYR A 24 4.83 3.46 4.27
N LEU A 25 4.38 4.70 4.06
CA LEU A 25 5.24 5.87 3.90
C LEU A 25 4.84 6.93 4.92
N ASN A 26 5.85 7.53 5.54
CA ASN A 26 5.75 8.59 6.52
C ASN A 26 5.58 9.98 5.87
N GLY A 27 5.18 10.95 6.69
CA GLY A 27 5.15 12.36 6.32
C GLY A 27 6.52 13.01 6.44
N THR A 28 6.79 14.02 5.59
CA THR A 28 8.05 14.78 5.61
C THR A 28 8.21 15.63 6.87
N GLU A 29 7.14 16.28 7.34
CA GLU A 29 7.17 17.13 8.54
C GLU A 29 6.72 16.37 9.79
N LYS A 30 5.78 15.42 9.61
CA LYS A 30 5.21 14.60 10.67
C LYS A 30 5.48 13.11 10.39
N PRO A 31 6.55 12.52 10.91
CA PRO A 31 6.95 11.14 10.58
C PRO A 31 5.93 10.07 10.97
N ASP A 32 5.14 10.30 12.01
CA ASP A 32 4.06 9.41 12.45
C ASP A 32 2.75 9.60 11.65
N SER A 33 2.71 10.55 10.72
CA SER A 33 1.65 10.61 9.70
C SER A 33 1.93 9.55 8.63
N PHE A 34 1.32 8.38 8.75
CA PHE A 34 1.43 7.33 7.73
C PHE A 34 0.62 7.70 6.49
N LYS A 35 1.21 8.58 5.67
CA LYS A 35 0.61 9.15 4.47
C LYS A 35 0.20 8.11 3.45
N TRP A 36 0.95 7.02 3.37
CA TRP A 36 0.57 5.84 2.61
C TRP A 36 0.51 4.65 3.55
N LEU A 37 -0.58 3.91 3.50
CA LEU A 37 -0.71 2.62 4.16
C LEU A 37 -1.14 1.58 3.13
N LEU A 38 -0.19 0.74 2.74
CA LEU A 38 -0.40 -0.36 1.81
C LEU A 38 -0.85 -1.58 2.57
N THR A 39 -1.98 -2.14 2.17
CA THR A 39 -2.46 -3.45 2.59
C THR A 39 -2.58 -4.33 1.37
N THR A 40 -2.16 -5.59 1.50
CA THR A 40 -2.40 -6.57 0.43
C THR A 40 -3.05 -7.82 1.00
N ARG A 41 -3.97 -8.40 0.25
CA ARG A 41 -4.76 -9.56 0.70
C ARG A 41 -4.93 -10.60 -0.40
N VAL A 42 -5.20 -11.82 0.01
CA VAL A 42 -5.48 -12.95 -0.87
C VAL A 42 -6.82 -13.60 -0.50
N GLY A 43 -7.63 -13.92 -1.51
CA GLY A 43 -8.97 -14.47 -1.33
C GLY A 43 -9.61 -14.98 -2.61
N THR A 44 -10.77 -15.62 -2.49
CA THR A 44 -11.70 -15.81 -3.61
C THR A 44 -12.66 -14.62 -3.70
N LYS A 45 -13.64 -14.69 -4.60
CA LYS A 45 -14.75 -13.72 -4.64
C LYS A 45 -15.60 -13.75 -3.37
N ASP A 46 -15.67 -14.91 -2.70
CA ASP A 46 -16.57 -15.15 -1.57
C ASP A 46 -15.88 -15.03 -0.22
N LYS A 47 -14.54 -15.17 -0.19
CA LYS A 47 -13.80 -15.27 1.08
C LYS A 47 -12.39 -14.74 0.99
N ILE A 48 -12.01 -13.94 1.97
CA ILE A 48 -10.63 -13.53 2.22
C ILE A 48 -9.93 -14.59 3.09
N TYR A 49 -8.76 -15.04 2.66
CA TYR A 49 -7.95 -16.01 3.42
C TYR A 49 -6.90 -15.33 4.29
N GLY A 50 -6.40 -14.15 3.91
CA GLY A 50 -5.56 -13.38 4.79
C GLY A 50 -4.91 -12.18 4.13
N TYR A 51 -4.19 -11.45 4.97
CA TYR A 51 -3.43 -10.25 4.65
C TYR A 51 -1.94 -10.57 4.65
N MET A 52 -1.19 -10.06 3.67
CA MET A 52 0.25 -10.33 3.58
C MET A 52 1.02 -9.46 4.55
N GLY A 53 2.24 -9.86 4.91
CA GLY A 53 3.15 -9.06 5.72
C GLY A 53 4.17 -8.28 4.89
N ALA A 54 5.07 -7.59 5.59
CA ALA A 54 6.09 -6.75 4.97
C ALA A 54 7.10 -7.55 4.12
N LYS A 55 7.40 -8.79 4.51
CA LYS A 55 8.36 -9.64 3.77
C LYS A 55 7.83 -10.05 2.41
N PHE A 56 6.52 -10.13 2.24
CA PHE A 56 5.93 -10.31 0.92
C PHE A 56 6.24 -9.14 -0.03
N ILE A 57 6.03 -7.90 0.42
CA ILE A 57 6.29 -6.71 -0.42
C ILE A 57 7.78 -6.59 -0.74
N GLU A 58 8.66 -6.81 0.24
CA GLU A 58 10.11 -6.82 0.05
C GLU A 58 10.52 -7.81 -1.04
N PHE A 59 10.02 -9.05 -0.98
CA PHE A 59 10.35 -10.08 -1.97
C PHE A 59 9.80 -9.76 -3.36
N VAL A 60 8.56 -9.28 -3.45
CA VAL A 60 7.95 -8.90 -4.73
C VAL A 60 8.74 -7.77 -5.39
N MET A 61 9.06 -6.72 -4.63
CA MET A 61 9.80 -5.57 -5.14
C MET A 61 11.23 -5.94 -5.53
N ALA A 62 11.97 -6.64 -4.65
CA ALA A 62 13.34 -7.06 -4.91
C ALA A 62 13.41 -8.05 -6.09
N GLY A 63 12.51 -9.03 -6.14
CA GLY A 63 12.45 -9.99 -7.24
C GLY A 63 12.09 -9.33 -8.57
N TYR A 64 11.10 -8.43 -8.58
CA TYR A 64 10.74 -7.69 -9.78
C TYR A 64 11.88 -6.79 -10.26
N HIS A 65 12.58 -6.12 -9.34
CA HIS A 65 13.75 -5.31 -9.64
C HIS A 65 14.91 -6.13 -10.19
N TRP A 66 15.20 -7.28 -9.58
CA TRP A 66 16.21 -8.20 -10.07
C TRP A 66 15.95 -8.65 -11.52
N MET A 67 14.69 -8.96 -11.85
CA MET A 67 14.33 -9.47 -13.18
C MET A 67 14.19 -8.38 -14.26
N SER A 68 13.80 -7.16 -13.88
CA SER A 68 13.40 -6.13 -14.85
C SER A 68 14.21 -4.83 -14.77
N GLY A 69 15.04 -4.67 -13.74
CA GLY A 69 15.70 -3.41 -13.39
C GLY A 69 14.74 -2.32 -12.89
N LYS A 70 13.45 -2.62 -12.68
CA LYS A 70 12.39 -1.66 -12.32
C LYS A 70 11.73 -2.03 -11.01
N TYR A 71 11.03 -1.09 -10.37
CA TYR A 71 10.16 -1.38 -9.23
C TYR A 71 8.71 -1.50 -9.69
N LEU A 72 7.95 -2.40 -9.07
CA LEU A 72 6.56 -2.65 -9.45
C LEU A 72 5.67 -1.54 -8.86
N SER A 73 5.07 -0.71 -9.70
CA SER A 73 4.09 0.30 -9.25
C SER A 73 2.68 -0.28 -9.15
N TYR A 74 2.20 -0.91 -10.22
CA TYR A 74 0.88 -1.52 -10.31
C TYR A 74 0.97 -2.95 -10.84
N ALA A 75 0.32 -3.88 -10.13
CA ALA A 75 0.18 -5.26 -10.60
C ALA A 75 -0.88 -5.32 -11.71
N SER A 76 -0.57 -6.04 -12.81
CA SER A 76 -1.54 -6.24 -13.88
C SER A 76 -2.71 -7.11 -13.39
N PRO A 77 -3.91 -7.03 -14.00
CA PRO A 77 -5.02 -7.93 -13.67
C PRO A 77 -4.63 -9.40 -13.76
N LYS A 78 -3.74 -9.76 -14.70
CA LYS A 78 -3.22 -11.13 -14.85
C LYS A 78 -2.41 -11.55 -13.63
N ASP A 79 -1.54 -10.68 -13.12
CA ASP A 79 -0.71 -10.94 -11.94
C ASP A 79 -1.56 -11.02 -10.67
N CYS A 80 -2.52 -10.11 -10.51
CA CYS A 80 -3.51 -10.15 -9.43
C CYS A 80 -4.33 -11.45 -9.44
N SER A 81 -4.44 -12.11 -10.60
CA SER A 81 -5.18 -13.36 -10.74
C SER A 81 -4.37 -14.61 -10.32
N ARG A 82 -3.09 -14.46 -9.97
CA ARG A 82 -2.19 -15.53 -9.54
C ARG A 82 -2.10 -15.66 -8.02
N GLY A 83 -3.19 -15.44 -7.28
CA GLY A 83 -3.17 -15.39 -5.82
C GLY A 83 -2.64 -16.66 -5.12
N ARG A 84 -2.67 -17.84 -5.79
CA ARG A 84 -2.06 -19.07 -5.24
C ARG A 84 -0.53 -19.01 -5.17
N SER A 85 0.14 -18.38 -6.13
CA SER A 85 1.60 -18.32 -6.15
C SER A 85 2.14 -17.51 -4.97
N ILE A 86 1.36 -16.56 -4.47
CA ILE A 86 1.68 -15.77 -3.29
C ILE A 86 1.79 -16.64 -2.05
N LEU A 87 1.02 -17.73 -1.95
CA LEU A 87 1.10 -18.63 -0.79
C LEU A 87 2.43 -19.39 -0.72
N LEU A 88 3.21 -19.45 -1.81
CA LEU A 88 4.54 -20.07 -1.81
C LEU A 88 5.54 -19.33 -0.92
N ILE A 89 5.28 -18.06 -0.60
CA ILE A 89 6.12 -17.26 0.31
C ILE A 89 5.77 -17.47 1.79
N ALA A 90 4.83 -18.35 2.11
CA ALA A 90 4.45 -18.68 3.48
C ALA A 90 5.62 -19.00 4.44
N PRO A 91 6.76 -19.59 4.01
CA PRO A 91 7.90 -19.78 4.90
C PRO A 91 8.55 -18.47 5.35
N LEU A 92 8.49 -17.43 4.53
CA LEU A 92 9.22 -16.16 4.71
C LEU A 92 8.32 -15.03 5.22
N ASP A 93 7.01 -15.10 4.97
CA ASP A 93 6.05 -14.09 5.37
C ASP A 93 4.96 -14.66 6.30
N LYS A 94 4.84 -14.06 7.49
CA LYS A 94 3.88 -14.50 8.52
C LYS A 94 2.42 -14.36 8.06
N GLY A 95 2.10 -13.31 7.30
CA GLY A 95 0.78 -13.05 6.75
C GLY A 95 0.39 -14.10 5.71
N ALA A 96 1.30 -14.38 4.77
CA ALA A 96 1.16 -15.46 3.81
C ALA A 96 1.03 -16.84 4.49
N LYS A 97 1.79 -17.10 5.56
CA LYS A 97 1.67 -18.33 6.37
C LYS A 97 0.28 -18.50 6.96
N LYS A 98 -0.28 -17.44 7.56
CA LYS A 98 -1.65 -17.44 8.12
C LYS A 98 -2.68 -17.68 7.00
N ALA A 99 -2.53 -17.01 5.87
CA ALA A 99 -3.40 -17.18 4.71
C ALA A 99 -3.34 -18.60 4.14
N ALA A 100 -2.14 -19.18 4.00
CA ALA A 100 -1.93 -20.53 3.50
C ALA A 100 -2.58 -21.58 4.41
N LYS A 101 -2.45 -21.44 5.74
CA LYS A 101 -3.12 -22.33 6.71
C LYS A 101 -4.64 -22.24 6.59
N LYS A 102 -5.21 -21.03 6.51
CA LYS A 102 -6.66 -20.83 6.34
C LYS A 102 -7.16 -21.40 5.02
N TYR A 103 -6.41 -21.23 3.93
CA TYR A 103 -6.74 -21.80 2.63
C TYR A 103 -6.67 -23.33 2.63
N LEU A 104 -5.63 -23.92 3.22
CA LEU A 104 -5.52 -25.36 3.37
C LEU A 104 -6.66 -25.95 4.20
N GLY A 105 -7.00 -25.32 5.33
CA GLY A 105 -8.18 -25.73 6.11
C GLY A 105 -9.48 -25.63 5.31
N ALA A 106 -9.62 -24.63 4.45
CA ALA A 106 -10.77 -24.51 3.56
C ALA A 106 -10.82 -25.60 2.48
N LEU A 107 -9.67 -26.04 1.96
CA LEU A 107 -9.55 -27.17 1.04
C LEU A 107 -9.86 -28.50 1.71
N LEU A 108 -9.37 -28.71 2.94
CA LEU A 108 -9.67 -29.93 3.72
C LEU A 108 -11.17 -30.06 4.00
N ALA A 109 -11.86 -28.95 4.28
CA ALA A 109 -13.31 -28.93 4.48
C ALA A 109 -14.10 -29.14 3.18
N ASN A 110 -13.57 -28.72 2.03
CA ASN A 110 -14.17 -28.93 0.71
C ASN A 110 -13.10 -28.94 -0.39
N PRO A 111 -12.68 -30.13 -0.87
CA PRO A 111 -11.62 -30.25 -1.87
C PRO A 111 -11.94 -29.55 -3.20
N PHE A 112 -13.22 -29.41 -3.58
CA PHE A 112 -13.62 -28.73 -4.81
C PHE A 112 -13.28 -27.24 -4.83
N ARG A 113 -12.93 -26.64 -3.68
CA ARG A 113 -12.41 -25.26 -3.64
C ARG A 113 -11.08 -25.09 -4.38
N ILE A 114 -10.37 -26.18 -4.70
CA ILE A 114 -9.19 -26.14 -5.58
C ILE A 114 -9.53 -25.71 -7.03
N PHE A 115 -10.80 -25.69 -7.42
CA PHE A 115 -11.23 -25.15 -8.71
C PHE A 115 -11.54 -23.65 -8.64
N GLN A 116 -11.63 -23.07 -7.44
CA GLN A 116 -11.87 -21.64 -7.26
C GLN A 116 -10.57 -20.85 -7.37
N LYS A 117 -10.59 -19.80 -8.18
CA LYS A 117 -9.43 -18.92 -8.36
C LYS A 117 -9.17 -18.09 -7.10
N LEU A 118 -7.90 -18.02 -6.70
CA LEU A 118 -7.43 -17.10 -5.67
C LEU A 118 -6.91 -15.83 -6.35
N TYR A 119 -7.36 -14.70 -5.86
CA TYR A 119 -6.98 -13.36 -6.30
C TYR A 119 -6.16 -12.68 -5.22
N PHE A 120 -5.24 -11.86 -5.70
CA PHE A 120 -4.49 -10.88 -4.94
C PHE A 120 -5.11 -9.50 -5.15
N GLN A 121 -5.18 -8.73 -4.08
CA GLN A 121 -5.69 -7.36 -4.11
C GLN A 121 -4.82 -6.47 -3.23
N SER A 122 -4.51 -5.27 -3.72
CA SER A 122 -3.91 -4.19 -2.94
C SER A 122 -4.98 -3.16 -2.56
N PHE A 123 -4.86 -2.65 -1.34
CA PHE A 123 -5.65 -1.56 -0.78
C PHE A 123 -4.66 -0.50 -0.31
N MET A 124 -4.89 0.74 -0.71
CA MET A 124 -4.05 1.86 -0.31
C MET A 124 -4.91 2.91 0.37
N PHE A 125 -4.53 3.30 1.58
CA PHE A 125 -4.99 4.58 2.14
C PHE A 125 -3.94 5.62 1.81
N ILE A 126 -4.34 6.66 1.07
CA ILE A 126 -3.50 7.79 0.68
C ILE A 126 -4.05 9.01 1.41
N GLN A 127 -3.27 9.53 2.34
CA GLN A 127 -3.58 10.78 3.03
C GLN A 127 -3.05 11.95 2.19
N PRO A 128 -3.84 13.03 2.01
CA PRO A 128 -3.38 14.21 1.31
C PRO A 128 -2.29 14.97 2.11
N VAL A 129 -1.86 16.10 1.56
CA VAL A 129 -0.98 17.04 2.26
C VAL A 129 -1.61 17.48 3.59
N ASP A 130 -0.82 17.49 4.66
CA ASP A 130 -1.25 18.12 5.93
C ASP A 130 -0.61 19.50 6.03
N PHE A 131 -1.35 20.47 6.56
CA PHE A 131 -0.84 21.79 6.86
C PHE A 131 -0.45 21.86 8.34
N MET A 132 0.81 22.16 8.58
CA MET A 132 1.35 22.34 9.93
C MET A 132 0.94 23.72 10.48
N PRO A 133 0.95 23.91 11.82
CA PRO A 133 0.59 25.20 12.42
C PRO A 133 1.42 26.39 11.91
N ASN A 134 2.68 26.16 11.53
CA ASN A 134 3.59 27.16 10.96
C ASN A 134 3.44 27.33 9.44
N GLY A 135 2.45 26.69 8.82
CA GLY A 135 2.21 26.76 7.38
C GLY A 135 3.05 25.79 6.52
N ALA A 136 3.92 24.98 7.14
CA ALA A 136 4.63 23.92 6.44
C ALA A 136 3.65 22.87 5.91
N GLN A 137 4.03 22.19 4.83
CA GLN A 137 3.19 21.21 4.15
C GLN A 137 3.84 19.83 4.26
N SER A 138 3.23 18.95 5.05
CA SER A 138 3.72 17.59 5.23
C SER A 138 3.31 16.73 4.05
N MET A 139 4.28 16.42 3.20
CA MET A 139 4.16 15.57 2.02
C MET A 139 4.51 14.11 2.36
N CYS A 140 4.43 13.22 1.38
CA CYS A 140 4.90 11.83 1.53
C CYS A 140 6.42 11.80 1.30
N ASP A 141 7.18 11.33 2.28
CA ASP A 141 8.66 11.44 2.32
C ASP A 141 9.37 10.62 1.23
N SER A 142 8.82 9.47 0.85
CA SER A 142 9.31 8.65 -0.28
C SER A 142 8.21 8.38 -1.29
N CYS A 143 7.50 9.46 -1.68
CA CYS A 143 6.35 9.39 -2.58
C CYS A 143 6.69 8.62 -3.88
N PRO A 144 5.93 7.58 -4.27
CA PRO A 144 6.16 6.90 -5.54
C PRO A 144 5.80 7.79 -6.73
N ASP A 145 4.98 8.82 -6.50
CA ASP A 145 4.56 9.80 -7.49
C ASP A 145 5.49 11.04 -7.50
N VAL A 146 6.80 10.86 -7.30
CA VAL A 146 7.80 11.90 -7.58
C VAL A 146 8.14 11.94 -9.07
N THR A 147 8.45 13.13 -9.58
CA THR A 147 8.91 13.33 -10.95
C THR A 147 10.09 14.29 -10.99
N ILE A 148 10.75 14.40 -12.15
CA ILE A 148 11.86 15.32 -12.36
C ILE A 148 11.32 16.59 -12.99
N TRP A 149 11.57 17.73 -12.35
CA TRP A 149 11.32 19.07 -12.87
C TRP A 149 12.57 19.92 -12.70
N ASN A 150 13.09 20.50 -13.80
CA ASN A 150 14.32 21.30 -13.80
C ASN A 150 15.52 20.63 -13.08
N GLY A 151 15.69 19.31 -13.27
CA GLY A 151 16.77 18.55 -12.64
C GLY A 151 16.58 18.24 -11.15
N GLN A 152 15.43 18.57 -10.57
CA GLN A 152 15.10 18.30 -9.17
C GLN A 152 13.96 17.29 -9.05
N LEU A 153 14.00 16.46 -8.00
CA LEU A 153 12.88 15.59 -7.65
C LEU A 153 11.80 16.42 -6.96
N VAL A 154 10.58 16.33 -7.47
CA VAL A 154 9.43 17.09 -6.96
C VAL A 154 8.20 16.18 -6.85
N TRP A 155 7.32 16.45 -5.90
CA TRP A 155 6.04 15.76 -5.80
C TRP A 155 5.16 16.09 -7.02
N SER A 156 4.80 15.08 -7.81
CA SER A 156 3.99 15.30 -9.02
C SER A 156 2.63 15.92 -8.70
N CYS A 157 2.05 15.59 -7.55
CA CYS A 157 0.78 16.15 -7.09
C CYS A 157 0.81 17.66 -6.82
N ARG A 158 2.00 18.28 -6.73
CA ARG A 158 2.18 19.73 -6.57
C ARG A 158 2.92 20.38 -7.73
N LEU A 159 3.11 19.66 -8.84
CA LEU A 159 3.85 20.14 -10.00
C LEU A 159 3.23 21.39 -10.63
N GLU A 160 1.91 21.54 -10.56
CA GLU A 160 1.20 22.70 -11.11
C GLU A 160 1.60 24.02 -10.44
N GLU A 161 1.99 23.99 -9.16
CA GLU A 161 2.50 25.18 -8.47
C GLU A 161 3.84 25.64 -9.06
N LEU A 162 4.73 24.69 -9.33
CA LEU A 162 6.03 24.95 -9.96
C LEU A 162 5.87 25.43 -11.40
N LYS A 163 4.94 24.85 -12.17
CA LYS A 163 4.67 25.30 -13.55
C LYS A 163 4.15 26.72 -13.61
N LYS A 164 3.28 27.11 -12.66
CA LYS A 164 2.59 28.40 -12.69
C LYS A 164 3.36 29.52 -11.99
N TYR A 165 4.00 29.21 -10.87
CA TYR A 165 4.62 30.21 -10.00
C TYR A 165 6.13 30.02 -9.84
N ASN A 166 6.71 28.99 -10.47
CA ASN A 166 8.13 28.64 -10.36
C ASN A 166 8.62 28.43 -8.92
N THR A 167 7.69 28.12 -8.00
CA THR A 167 7.96 27.85 -6.59
C THR A 167 6.81 27.05 -5.98
N PHE A 168 7.08 26.31 -4.90
CA PHE A 168 6.02 25.72 -4.11
C PHE A 168 5.33 26.82 -3.30
N LEU A 169 4.00 26.84 -3.37
CA LEU A 169 3.20 27.74 -2.56
C LEU A 169 3.34 27.36 -1.09
N LYS A 170 3.47 28.37 -0.23
CA LYS A 170 3.46 28.20 1.21
C LYS A 170 2.10 28.62 1.75
N THR A 171 1.54 27.79 2.63
CA THR A 171 0.33 28.18 3.35
C THR A 171 0.75 29.08 4.50
N VAL A 172 -0.01 30.13 4.74
CA VAL A 172 0.19 31.03 5.88
C VAL A 172 -1.08 31.05 6.72
N PRO A 173 -0.99 31.27 8.05
CA PRO A 173 -2.16 31.54 8.85
C PRO A 173 -2.98 32.67 8.24
N LYS A 174 -4.30 32.53 8.27
CA LYS A 174 -5.20 33.64 8.01
C LYS A 174 -5.24 34.46 9.30
N ASP A 175 -4.90 35.74 9.21
CA ASP A 175 -4.86 36.68 10.35
C ASP A 175 -6.03 36.51 11.33
#